data_AF-E6UEI4-F1
#
_entry.id   AF-E6UEI4-F1
#
_cell.length_a   1.000
_cell.length_b   1.000
_cell.length_c   1.000
_cell.angle_alpha   90.00
_cell.angle_beta   90.00
_cell.angle_gamma   90.00
#
_symmetry.space_group_name_H-M   'P 1'
#
loop_
_entity.id
_entity.type
_entity.pdbx_description
1 polymer ?
#
loop_
_entity_poly.entity_id
_entity_poly.type
_entity_poly.pdbx_seq_one_letter_code
_entity_poly.pdbx_strand_id
1 'polypeptide(L)'
;MGLLDKLLNEGNNDEKNVNGSEQAAEGVLRTVRFGGYDRKETLMAINRLQNEIYALEQALNAKKLGMSYKVPPEEELSPISRAMTGGFSEKDANTYFDELFEQIRVLREKLAEDGEE
;
A
#
# COMPACT_ATOMS: atom_id res chain seq x y z
N MET A 1 40.50 12.90 27.69
CA MET A 1 39.59 13.88 27.08
C MET A 1 39.99 14.02 25.63
N GLY A 2 39.38 13.18 24.80
CA GLY A 2 39.94 12.77 23.51
C GLY A 2 39.31 13.50 22.34
N LEU A 3 40.10 13.74 21.30
CA LEU A 3 39.68 14.29 20.00
C LEU A 3 38.54 13.50 19.32
N LEU A 4 38.20 12.31 19.83
CA LEU A 4 37.06 11.50 19.37
C LEU A 4 35.71 12.01 19.89
N ASP A 5 35.67 12.65 21.08
CA ASP A 5 34.42 13.24 21.61
C ASP A 5 33.96 14.41 20.74
N LYS A 6 34.89 15.08 20.05
CA LYS A 6 34.58 16.22 19.18
C LYS A 6 34.02 15.80 17.82
N LEU A 7 34.38 14.61 17.32
CA LEU A 7 33.81 14.08 16.07
C LEU A 7 32.43 13.46 16.26
N LEU A 8 32.12 12.96 17.46
CA LEU A 8 30.80 12.42 17.81
C LEU A 8 29.81 13.51 18.24
N ASN A 9 30.31 14.68 18.68
CA ASN A 9 29.48 15.81 19.10
C ASN A 9 29.29 16.89 18.02
N GLU A 10 29.82 16.67 16.81
CA GLU A 10 29.60 17.50 15.61
C GLU A 10 28.58 16.82 14.66
N GLY A 11 27.79 15.88 15.20
CA GLY A 11 26.75 15.13 14.49
C GLY A 11 25.32 15.51 14.85
N ASN A 12 25.10 16.55 15.65
CA ASN A 12 23.76 17.03 15.99
C ASN A 12 23.68 18.54 15.84
N ASN A 13 23.20 19.00 14.68
CA ASN A 13 22.32 20.16 14.52
C ASN A 13 21.86 20.24 13.06
N ASP A 14 21.10 19.24 12.65
CA ASP A 14 19.99 19.43 11.71
C ASP A 14 18.89 18.45 12.11
N GLU A 15 18.48 18.52 13.38
CA GLU A 15 17.10 18.24 13.75
C GLU A 15 16.23 19.33 13.11
N LYS A 16 16.11 19.29 11.78
CA LYS A 16 14.85 19.64 11.16
C LYS A 16 13.87 18.62 11.71
N ASN A 17 13.17 19.10 12.73
CA ASN A 17 11.87 18.68 13.15
C ASN A 17 10.98 18.62 11.89
N VAL A 18 11.08 17.52 11.12
CA VAL A 18 10.16 17.20 10.06
C VAL A 18 8.94 16.61 10.77
N ASN A 19 8.20 17.47 11.47
CA ASN A 19 6.75 17.46 11.44
C ASN A 19 6.32 17.72 9.99
N GLY A 20 6.72 16.82 9.09
CA GLY A 20 6.37 16.83 7.69
C GLY A 20 4.94 16.35 7.59
N SER A 21 4.02 17.26 7.84
CA SER A 21 2.74 17.29 7.13
C SER A 21 2.97 17.58 5.64
N GLU A 22 4.01 17.01 5.03
CA GLU A 22 4.11 16.88 3.60
C GLU A 22 3.27 15.65 3.29
N GLN A 23 2.12 15.82 2.65
CA GLN A 23 1.47 14.68 2.01
C GLN A 23 2.51 14.01 1.13
N ALA A 24 2.63 12.68 1.23
CA ALA A 24 3.37 11.94 0.24
C ALA A 24 2.85 12.33 -1.15
N ALA A 25 3.72 12.37 -2.15
CA ALA A 25 3.24 12.38 -3.53
C ALA A 25 2.25 11.21 -3.70
N GLU A 26 1.14 11.45 -4.40
CA GLU A 26 0.07 10.48 -4.61
C GLU A 26 0.67 9.14 -5.10
N GLY A 27 0.33 8.05 -4.41
CA GLY A 27 0.86 6.71 -4.70
C GLY A 27 2.24 6.36 -4.10
N VAL A 28 2.86 7.22 -3.27
CA VAL A 28 4.16 6.90 -2.63
C VAL A 28 4.00 6.46 -1.17
N LEU A 29 4.38 5.21 -0.89
CA LEU A 29 4.47 4.69 0.48
C LEU A 29 5.75 5.15 1.16
N ARG A 30 5.65 6.11 2.09
CA ARG A 30 6.81 6.58 2.85
C ARG A 30 7.18 5.59 3.96
N THR A 31 8.48 5.48 4.19
CA THR A 31 9.01 4.78 5.36
C THR A 31 9.13 5.74 6.53
N VAL A 32 8.87 5.24 7.74
CA VAL A 32 9.02 5.98 8.99
C VAL A 32 10.17 5.40 9.80
N ARG A 33 10.95 6.27 10.45
CA ARG A 33 12.14 5.84 11.22
C ARG A 33 11.76 4.97 12.42
N PHE A 34 10.66 5.30 13.09
CA PHE A 34 10.13 4.59 14.26
C PHE A 34 8.66 4.23 14.03
N GLY A 35 8.27 3.01 14.40
CA GLY A 35 6.90 2.52 14.21
C GLY A 35 6.57 2.12 12.76
N GLY A 36 5.29 2.21 12.44
CA GLY A 36 4.73 1.91 11.12
C GLY A 36 4.31 0.46 10.95
N TYR A 37 3.70 0.16 9.81
CA TYR A 37 3.39 -1.21 9.42
C TYR A 37 4.65 -1.96 8.97
N ASP A 38 4.70 -3.25 9.27
CA ASP A 38 5.78 -4.11 8.79
C ASP A 38 5.84 -4.08 7.26
N ARG A 39 7.05 -3.83 6.73
CA ARG A 39 7.24 -3.63 5.29
C ARG A 39 6.93 -4.87 4.50
N LYS A 40 7.30 -6.05 5.00
CA LYS A 40 7.11 -7.31 4.28
C LYS A 40 5.63 -7.64 4.23
N GLU A 41 4.93 -7.54 5.36
CA GLU A 41 3.50 -7.82 5.43
C GLU A 41 2.69 -6.82 4.60
N THR A 42 3.04 -5.53 4.65
CA THR A 42 2.41 -4.49 3.81
C THR A 42 2.58 -4.79 2.32
N LEU A 43 3.79 -5.12 1.87
CA LEU A 43 4.05 -5.44 0.45
C LEU A 43 3.35 -6.73 0.02
N MET A 44 3.27 -7.74 0.90
CA MET A 44 2.52 -8.97 0.62
C MET A 44 1.03 -8.69 0.47
N ALA A 45 0.45 -7.85 1.34
CA ALA A 45 -0.94 -7.43 1.24
C ALA A 45 -1.21 -6.68 -0.07
N ILE A 46 -0.35 -5.72 -0.44
CA ILE A 46 -0.46 -4.98 -1.71
C ILE A 46 -0.41 -5.94 -2.90
N ASN A 47 0.54 -6.88 -2.91
CA ASN A 47 0.69 -7.83 -4.00
C ASN A 47 -0.58 -8.69 -4.18
N ARG A 48 -1.19 -9.14 -3.07
CA ARG A 48 -2.46 -9.89 -3.13
C ARG A 48 -3.57 -9.07 -3.78
N LEU A 49 -3.79 -7.83 -3.32
CA LEU A 49 -4.81 -6.95 -3.89
C LEU A 49 -4.55 -6.65 -5.37
N GLN A 50 -3.29 -6.40 -5.75
CA GLN A 50 -2.92 -6.16 -7.15
C GLN A 50 -3.18 -7.39 -8.04
N ASN A 51 -2.93 -8.60 -7.53
CA ASN A 51 -3.25 -9.82 -8.28
C ASN A 51 -4.76 -9.99 -8.48
N GLU A 52 -5.56 -9.63 -7.47
CA GLU A 52 -7.03 -9.63 -7.59
C GLU A 52 -7.49 -8.62 -8.65
N ILE A 53 -6.99 -7.38 -8.61
CA ILE A 53 -7.26 -6.35 -9.62
C ILE A 53 -6.94 -6.88 -11.02
N TYR A 54 -5.75 -7.45 -11.20
CA TYR A 54 -5.34 -8.01 -12.49
C TYR A 54 -6.27 -9.13 -12.96
N ALA A 55 -6.68 -10.04 -12.07
CA ALA A 55 -7.62 -11.11 -12.40
C ALA A 55 -9.01 -10.57 -12.78
N LEU A 56 -9.48 -9.53 -12.09
CA LEU A 56 -10.74 -8.86 -12.39
C LEU A 56 -10.69 -8.14 -13.75
N GLU A 57 -9.59 -7.45 -14.06
CA GLU A 57 -9.37 -6.82 -15.35
C GLU A 57 -9.36 -7.85 -16.50
N GLN A 58 -8.71 -9.00 -16.29
CA GLN A 58 -8.75 -10.10 -17.26
C GLN A 58 -10.17 -10.62 -17.47
N ALA A 59 -10.93 -10.82 -16.39
CA ALA A 59 -12.32 -11.27 -16.47
C ALA A 59 -13.19 -10.27 -17.25
N LEU A 60 -12.99 -8.97 -17.00
CA LEU A 60 -13.72 -7.89 -17.67
C LEU A 60 -13.37 -7.83 -19.16
N ASN A 61 -12.10 -8.01 -19.50
CA ASN A 61 -11.66 -8.11 -20.90
C ASN A 61 -12.23 -9.35 -21.59
N ALA A 62 -12.25 -10.51 -20.92
CA ALA A 62 -12.85 -11.72 -21.46
C ALA A 62 -14.36 -11.55 -21.70
N LYS A 63 -15.09 -10.91 -20.77
CA LYS A 63 -16.50 -10.53 -20.92
C LYS A 63 -16.74 -9.68 -22.17
N LYS A 64 -15.95 -8.60 -22.34
CA LYS A 64 -16.04 -7.71 -23.53
C LYS A 64 -15.83 -8.43 -24.86
N LEU A 65 -15.04 -9.50 -24.86
CA LEU A 65 -14.74 -10.32 -26.04
C LEU A 65 -15.74 -11.47 -26.23
N GLY A 66 -16.77 -11.58 -25.38
CA GLY A 66 -17.75 -12.68 -25.42
C GLY A 66 -17.16 -14.04 -25.04
N MET A 67 -16.01 -14.07 -24.36
CA MET A 67 -15.37 -15.30 -23.91
C MET A 67 -15.91 -15.71 -22.53
N SER A 68 -15.91 -17.02 -22.26
CA SER A 68 -16.20 -17.52 -20.91
C SER A 68 -15.18 -16.96 -19.92
N TYR A 69 -15.67 -16.44 -18.80
CA TYR A 69 -14.85 -15.91 -17.72
C TYR A 69 -15.32 -16.43 -16.36
N LYS A 70 -14.49 -16.25 -15.34
CA LYS A 70 -14.86 -16.48 -13.94
C LYS A 70 -14.47 -15.25 -13.13
N VAL A 71 -15.37 -14.85 -12.23
CA VAL A 71 -15.07 -13.78 -11.28
C VAL A 71 -14.14 -14.38 -10.21
N PRO A 72 -12.95 -13.80 -9.98
CA PRO A 72 -12.06 -14.25 -8.91
C PRO A 72 -12.70 -14.05 -7.53
N PRO A 73 -12.35 -14.88 -6.52
CA PRO A 73 -12.80 -14.68 -5.16
C PRO A 73 -12.27 -13.36 -4.58
N GLU A 74 -12.94 -12.84 -3.56
CA GLU A 74 -12.46 -11.67 -2.81
C GLU A 74 -11.29 -12.08 -1.91
N GLU A 75 -10.20 -11.29 -1.94
CA GLU A 75 -9.06 -11.50 -1.04
C GLU A 75 -9.34 -10.87 0.33
N GLU A 76 -9.24 -11.70 1.38
CA GLU A 76 -9.27 -11.22 2.76
C GLU A 76 -7.84 -10.91 3.23
N LEU A 77 -7.58 -9.65 3.55
CA LEU A 77 -6.30 -9.26 4.13
C LEU A 77 -6.23 -9.64 5.61
N SER A 78 -5.13 -10.29 5.98
CA SER A 78 -4.77 -10.51 7.38
C SER A 78 -4.34 -9.18 8.01
N PRO A 79 -4.59 -8.96 9.32
CA PRO A 79 -4.11 -7.77 10.01
C PRO A 79 -2.60 -7.62 9.88
N ILE A 80 -2.14 -6.42 9.51
CA ILE A 80 -0.72 -6.12 9.34
C ILE A 80 -0.12 -5.73 10.71
N SER A 81 0.99 -6.37 11.05
CA SER A 81 1.73 -6.10 12.28
C SER A 81 2.48 -4.77 12.23
N ARG A 82 2.79 -4.23 13.41
CA ARG A 82 3.57 -3.00 13.55
C ARG A 82 5.04 -3.32 13.70
N ALA A 83 5.89 -2.64 12.93
CA ALA A 83 7.33 -2.66 13.10
C ALA A 83 7.77 -1.67 14.18
N MET A 84 8.82 -2.00 14.94
CA MET A 84 9.39 -1.06 15.92
C MET A 84 10.16 0.09 15.24
N THR A 85 10.81 -0.20 14.10
CA THR A 85 11.62 0.77 13.34
C THR A 85 11.57 0.47 11.85
N GLY A 86 11.60 1.50 11.01
CA GLY A 86 11.71 1.35 9.56
C GLY A 86 10.47 0.75 8.88
N GLY A 87 9.29 0.88 9.50
CA GLY A 87 8.01 0.47 8.90
C GLY A 87 7.53 1.44 7.82
N PHE A 88 6.43 1.09 7.15
CA PHE A 88 5.69 2.04 6.32
C PHE A 88 4.78 2.92 7.18
N SER A 89 4.61 4.18 6.77
CA SER A 89 3.62 5.09 7.35
C SER A 89 2.24 4.43 7.35
N GLU A 90 1.63 4.22 8.53
CA GLU A 90 0.30 3.62 8.64
C GLU A 90 -0.74 4.43 7.85
N LYS A 91 -0.61 5.76 7.88
CA LYS A 91 -1.50 6.67 7.14
C LYS A 91 -1.37 6.44 5.63
N ASP A 92 -0.16 6.48 5.10
CA ASP A 92 0.04 6.37 3.65
C ASP A 92 -0.32 4.95 3.17
N ALA A 93 -0.01 3.92 3.98
CA ALA A 93 -0.39 2.54 3.68
C ALA A 93 -1.91 2.33 3.69
N ASN A 94 -2.62 2.86 4.69
CA ASN A 94 -4.09 2.77 4.74
C ASN A 94 -4.73 3.51 3.56
N THR A 95 -4.29 4.72 3.24
CA THR A 95 -4.78 5.46 2.06
C THR A 95 -4.58 4.67 0.77
N TYR A 96 -3.40 4.05 0.60
CA TYR A 96 -3.13 3.22 -0.56
C TYR A 96 -3.99 1.94 -0.59
N PHE A 97 -4.26 1.32 0.57
CA PHE A 97 -5.18 0.20 0.65
C PHE A 97 -6.61 0.61 0.27
N ASP A 98 -7.09 1.76 0.74
CA ASP A 98 -8.41 2.29 0.39
C ASP A 98 -8.55 2.49 -1.13
N GLU A 99 -7.51 3.03 -1.78
CA GLU A 99 -7.45 3.17 -3.25
C GLU A 99 -7.54 1.81 -3.97
N LEU A 100 -6.80 0.80 -3.51
CA LEU A 100 -6.83 -0.55 -4.09
C LEU A 100 -8.20 -1.23 -3.90
N PHE A 101 -8.79 -1.11 -2.71
CA PHE A 101 -10.10 -1.66 -2.43
C PHE A 101 -11.20 -1.01 -3.27
N GLU A 102 -11.15 0.31 -3.46
CA GLU A 102 -12.11 1.00 -4.32
C GLU A 102 -11.95 0.57 -5.79
N GLN A 103 -10.72 0.37 -6.28
CA GLN A 103 -10.50 -0.17 -7.62
C GLN A 103 -11.09 -1.57 -7.78
N ILE A 104 -10.87 -2.47 -6.81
CA ILE A 104 -11.44 -3.82 -6.79
C ILE A 104 -12.97 -3.74 -6.84
N ARG A 105 -13.56 -2.90 -5.98
CA ARG A 105 -15.01 -2.69 -5.93
C ARG A 105 -15.57 -2.23 -7.27
N VAL A 106 -14.99 -1.20 -7.88
CA VAL A 106 -15.41 -0.68 -9.19
C VAL A 106 -15.30 -1.74 -10.29
N LEU A 107 -14.26 -2.57 -10.28
CA LEU A 107 -14.11 -3.66 -11.26
C LEU A 107 -15.16 -4.75 -11.06
N ARG A 108 -15.49 -5.08 -9.80
CA ARG A 108 -16.55 -6.04 -9.46
C ARG A 108 -17.93 -5.52 -9.86
N GLU A 109 -18.23 -4.25 -9.58
CA GLU A 109 -19.48 -3.59 -10.00
C GLU A 109 -19.64 -3.66 -11.52
N LYS A 110 -18.62 -3.30 -12.30
CA LYS A 110 -18.64 -3.41 -13.78
C LYS A 110 -18.84 -4.83 -14.27
N LEU A 111 -18.28 -5.83 -13.59
CA LEU A 111 -18.50 -7.23 -13.95
C LEU A 111 -19.95 -7.66 -13.70
N ALA A 112 -20.60 -7.11 -12.67
CA ALA A 112 -21.98 -7.40 -12.30
C ALA A 112 -23.02 -6.65 -13.16
N GLU A 113 -22.79 -5.38 -13.49
CA GLU A 113 -23.78 -4.51 -14.16
C GLU A 113 -24.19 -5.00 -15.56
N ASP A 114 -23.28 -5.47 -16.42
CA ASP A 114 -23.71 -6.01 -17.74
C ASP A 114 -24.21 -7.49 -17.67
N GLY A 115 -24.71 -7.92 -16.50
CA GLY A 115 -25.38 -9.21 -16.32
C GLY A 115 -26.91 -9.14 -16.38
N GLU A 116 -27.48 -7.94 -16.52
CA GLU A 116 -28.91 -7.70 -16.70
C GLU A 116 -29.23 -7.40 -18.19
N GLU A 117 -29.36 -8.45 -19.00
CA GLU A 117 -30.06 -8.42 -20.31
C GLU A 117 -31.29 -9.35 -20.28
#